data_AF-F5LBM8-F1
#
_entry.id   AF-F5LBM8-F1
#
_cell.length_a   1.000
_cell.length_b   1.000
_cell.length_c   1.000
_cell.angle_alpha   90.00
_cell.angle_beta   90.00
_cell.angle_gamma   90.00
#
_symmetry.space_group_name_H-M   'P 1'
#
loop_
_entity.id
_entity.type
_entity.pdbx_description
1 polymer ?
#
loop_
_entity_poly.entity_id
_entity_poly.type
_entity_poly.pdbx_seq_one_letter_code
_entity_poly.pdbx_strand_id
1 'polypeptide(L)' 'SISYGHIGADLITLAAMLRIPVSMHNVDEKNLFRPRVWSSFGTRDEEAADFRACANFGPLYK' A
#
# COMPACT_ATOMS: atom_id res chain seq x y z
N SER A 1 -16.37 -0.89 -8.38
CA SER A 1 -16.47 -2.36 -8.31
C SER A 1 -16.83 -2.72 -6.88
N ILE A 2 -17.61 -3.78 -6.66
CA ILE A 2 -17.98 -4.27 -5.33
C ILE A 2 -17.57 -5.74 -5.27
N SER A 3 -16.84 -6.11 -4.22
CA SER A 3 -16.48 -7.49 -3.93
C SER A 3 -17.16 -7.93 -2.64
N TYR A 4 -17.59 -9.19 -2.59
CA TYR A 4 -18.04 -9.81 -1.35
C TYR A 4 -16.83 -10.12 -0.44
N GLY A 5 -17.01 -9.94 0.87
CA GLY A 5 -15.97 -10.13 1.88
C GLY A 5 -15.06 -8.91 2.11
N HIS A 6 -14.32 -8.91 3.22
CA HIS A 6 -13.41 -7.83 3.59
C HIS A 6 -12.01 -8.06 3.01
N ILE A 7 -11.84 -7.82 1.71
CA ILE A 7 -10.58 -8.04 0.97
C ILE A 7 -9.64 -6.81 0.97
N GLY A 8 -9.86 -5.84 1.86
CA GLY A 8 -9.13 -4.58 1.85
C GLY A 8 -7.62 -4.75 2.05
N ALA A 9 -7.21 -5.64 2.96
CA ALA A 9 -5.79 -5.91 3.23
C ALA A 9 -5.09 -6.55 2.01
N ASP A 10 -5.79 -7.44 1.32
CA ASP A 10 -5.28 -8.11 0.11
C ASP A 10 -5.08 -7.10 -1.02
N LEU A 11 -6.04 -6.18 -1.19
CA LEU A 11 -5.95 -5.10 -2.18
C LEU A 11 -4.80 -4.14 -1.87
N ILE A 12 -4.57 -3.79 -0.60
CA ILE A 12 -3.44 -2.94 -0.20
C ILE A 12 -2.11 -3.64 -0.49
N THR A 13 -2.01 -4.93 -0.18
CA THR A 13 -0.81 -5.73 -0.49
C THR A 13 -0.55 -5.76 -1.99
N LEU A 14 -1.59 -6.00 -2.78
CA LEU A 14 -1.52 -6.00 -4.24
C LEU A 14 -1.13 -4.63 -4.80
N ALA A 15 -1.72 -3.55 -4.28
CA ALA A 15 -1.40 -2.19 -4.69
C ALA A 15 0.07 -1.85 -4.42
N ALA A 16 0.61 -2.23 -3.26
CA ALA A 16 2.02 -2.05 -2.94
C ALA A 16 2.94 -2.85 -3.88
N MET A 17 2.56 -4.09 -4.25
CA MET A 17 3.30 -4.87 -5.26
C MET A 17 3.30 -4.19 -6.63
N LEU A 18 2.21 -3.50 -6.99
CA LEU A 18 2.10 -2.79 -8.26
C LEU A 18 2.58 -1.33 -8.20
N ARG A 19 3.05 -0.87 -7.03
CA ARG A 19 3.48 0.51 -6.76
C ARG A 19 2.37 1.53 -7.04
N ILE A 20 1.15 1.19 -6.65
CA ILE A 20 -0.02 2.06 -6.71
C ILE A 20 -0.30 2.57 -5.29
N PRO A 21 -0.22 3.88 -5.03
CA PRO A 21 -0.45 4.42 -3.68
C PRO A 21 -1.94 4.34 -3.32
N VAL A 22 -2.24 3.97 -2.08
CA VAL A 22 -3.61 3.89 -1.56
C VAL A 22 -3.93 5.17 -0.77
N SER A 23 -4.74 6.06 -1.34
CA SER A 23 -5.10 7.36 -0.72
C SER A 23 -6.26 7.28 0.28
N MET A 24 -6.99 6.16 0.33
CA MET A 24 -8.10 5.99 1.25
C MET A 24 -8.35 4.50 1.50
N HIS A 25 -8.34 4.10 2.78
CA HIS A 25 -8.82 2.80 3.24
C HIS A 25 -9.26 2.91 4.70
N ASN A 26 -10.09 1.95 5.15
CA ASN A 26 -10.50 1.80 6.54
C ASN A 26 -10.03 0.46 7.16
N VAL A 27 -9.04 -0.17 6.52
CA VAL A 27 -8.40 -1.40 7.01
C VAL A 27 -7.58 -1.10 8.26
N ASP A 28 -7.70 -1.95 9.29
CA ASP A 28 -6.92 -1.89 10.53
C ASP A 28 -5.40 -1.97 10.23
N GLU A 29 -4.61 -1.09 10.86
CA GLU A 29 -3.16 -0.96 10.64
C GLU A 29 -2.41 -2.29 10.81
N LYS A 30 -2.85 -3.15 11.74
CA LYS A 30 -2.21 -4.45 11.95
C LYS A 30 -2.30 -5.40 10.74
N ASN A 31 -3.23 -5.14 9.83
CA ASN A 31 -3.44 -5.92 8.61
C ASN A 31 -2.76 -5.27 7.39
N LEU A 32 -2.10 -4.12 7.55
CA LEU A 32 -1.39 -3.44 6.47
C LEU A 32 -0.09 -4.20 6.20
N PHE A 33 -0.08 -4.94 5.10
CA PHE A 33 1.07 -5.72 4.68
C PHE A 33 1.63 -5.18 3.38
N ARG A 34 2.88 -4.69 3.45
CA ARG A 34 3.62 -4.11 2.32
C ARG A 34 5.06 -4.64 2.31
N PRO A 35 5.80 -4.54 1.20
CA PRO A 35 7.20 -4.93 1.17
C PRO A 35 8.02 -4.19 2.22
N ARG A 36 8.95 -4.89 2.88
CA ARG A 36 9.70 -4.37 4.04
C ARG A 36 10.37 -3.01 3.79
N VAL A 37 10.73 -2.71 2.55
CA VAL A 37 11.36 -1.44 2.17
C VAL A 37 10.44 -0.21 2.38
N TRP A 38 9.11 -0.37 2.43
CA TRP A 38 8.18 0.73 2.70
C TRP A 38 8.43 1.39 4.06
N SER A 39 8.82 0.61 5.09
CA SER A 39 9.10 1.17 6.42
C SER A 39 10.31 2.12 6.45
N SER A 40 11.19 2.03 5.44
CA SER A 40 12.32 2.97 5.29
C SER A 40 11.88 4.35 4.79
N PHE A 41 10.67 4.46 4.21
CA PHE A 41 10.10 5.74 3.77
C PHE A 41 9.30 6.43 4.87
N GLY A 42 9.06 5.78 6.01
CA GLY A 42 8.33 6.31 7.16
C GLY A 42 7.58 5.22 7.91
N THR A 43 7.51 5.35 9.23
CA THR A 43 6.87 4.36 10.12
C THR A 43 5.71 4.90 10.93
N ARG A 44 5.55 6.22 11.04
CA ARG A 44 4.45 6.88 11.77
C ARG A 44 3.28 7.28 10.88
N ASP A 45 3.55 7.49 9.60
CA ASP A 45 2.57 7.92 8.61
C ASP A 45 2.69 6.96 7.43
N GLU A 46 1.90 5.89 7.50
CA GLU A 46 1.92 4.82 6.52
C GLU A 46 1.44 5.29 5.14
N GLU A 47 0.50 6.22 5.10
CA GLU A 47 -0.02 6.79 3.86
C GLU A 47 1.10 7.58 3.17
N ALA A 48 1.73 8.51 3.87
CA ALA A 48 2.82 9.28 3.29
C ALA A 48 4.04 8.41 2.92
N ALA A 49 4.30 7.34 3.67
CA ALA A 49 5.33 6.36 3.32
C ALA A 49 4.98 5.60 2.02
N ASP A 50 3.71 5.22 1.84
CA ASP A 50 3.22 4.55 0.63
C ASP A 50 3.37 5.43 -0.62
N PHE A 51 3.00 6.70 -0.52
CA PHE A 51 3.20 7.68 -1.59
C PHE A 51 4.67 7.86 -1.96
N ARG A 52 5.55 8.02 -0.97
CA ARG A 52 7.00 8.17 -1.20
C ARG A 52 7.61 6.93 -1.84
N ALA A 53 7.24 5.74 -1.36
CA ALA A 53 7.74 4.48 -1.90
C ALA A 53 7.27 4.26 -3.35
N CYS A 54 5.98 4.45 -3.62
CA CYS A 54 5.42 4.30 -4.97
C CYS A 54 6.04 5.30 -5.97
N ALA A 55 6.24 6.56 -5.56
CA ALA A 55 6.90 7.57 -6.37
C ALA A 55 8.37 7.23 -6.66
N ASN A 56 9.09 6.67 -5.67
CA ASN A 56 10.50 6.31 -5.82
C ASN A 56 10.72 5.09 -6.73
N PHE A 57 9.91 4.04 -6.58
CA PHE A 57 10.07 2.81 -7.37
C PHE A 57 9.41 2.89 -8.75
N GLY A 58 8.36 3.70 -8.89
CA GLY A 58 7.61 3.81 -10.14
C GLY A 58 6.89 2.51 -10.54
N PRO A 59 6.28 2.48 -11.74
CA PRO A 59 5.54 1.33 -12.22
C PRO A 59 6.46 0.13 -12.51
N LEU A 60 5.95 -1.09 -12.30
CA LEU A 60 6.72 -2.33 -12.47
C LEU A 60 7.19 -2.58 -13.91
N TYR A 61 6.39 -2.16 -14.89
CA TYR A 61 6.68 -2.34 -16.31
C TYR A 61 6.76 -0.97 -16.99
N LYS A 62 7.75 -0.79 -17.86
CA LYS A 62 7.96 0.37 -18.72
C LYS A 62 8.31 -0.08 -20.13
#